data_AF-A0A4V4HEC9-F1
#
_entry.id   AF-A0A4V4HEC9-F1
#
_cell.length_a   1.000
_cell.length_b   1.000
_cell.length_c   1.000
_cell.angle_alpha   90.00
_cell.angle_beta   90.00
_cell.angle_gamma   90.00
#
_symmetry.space_group_name_H-M   'P 1'
#
loop_
_entity.id
_entity.type
_entity.pdbx_description
1 polymer ?
#
loop_
_entity_poly.entity_id
_entity_poly.type
_entity_poly.pdbx_seq_one_letter_code
_entity_poly.pdbx_strand_id
1 'polypeptide(L)'
;MPVEQTVKQCAPRPKPNHEIYEKRRKRGPTTKTHRTAAVTTDSEKKKNLTLGNKLQIIQYMNDHPTSTQQQVCDYFCTRSDSLGGKLFFNQSTISHIWVQKEELLERATSILNALSMTHACVVTNSNVDTALFCWVKYFNLEKGEVASGLMLQAKRTYFENQFNVPENERLQGPGWVQSFCKAYNISELR
;
A
#
# COMPACT_ATOMS: atom_id res chain seq x y z
N MET A 1 -37.96 -30.66 40.94
CA MET A 1 -36.69 -31.37 40.77
C MET A 1 -35.88 -30.64 39.71
N PRO A 2 -34.89 -29.81 40.08
CA PRO A 2 -34.07 -29.10 39.09
C PRO A 2 -32.99 -30.02 38.54
N VAL A 3 -32.80 -29.99 37.22
CA VAL A 3 -31.76 -30.76 36.51
C VAL A 3 -30.46 -29.95 36.57
N GLU A 4 -29.45 -30.46 37.25
CA GLU A 4 -28.09 -29.90 37.25
C GLU A 4 -27.47 -29.97 35.85
N GLN A 5 -27.20 -28.82 35.25
CA GLN A 5 -26.36 -28.72 34.07
C GLN A 5 -24.90 -28.67 34.53
N THR A 6 -24.15 -29.73 34.27
CA THR A 6 -22.70 -29.76 34.50
C THR A 6 -21.99 -28.88 33.46
N VAL A 7 -21.34 -27.82 33.93
CA VAL A 7 -20.45 -26.96 33.13
C VAL A 7 -19.20 -27.77 32.76
N LYS A 8 -19.06 -28.12 31.48
CA LYS A 8 -17.82 -28.70 30.95
C LYS A 8 -16.71 -27.66 31.04
N GLN A 9 -15.83 -27.80 32.03
CA GLN A 9 -14.60 -27.03 32.10
C GLN A 9 -13.70 -27.42 30.91
N CYS A 10 -13.47 -26.47 30.01
CA CYS A 10 -12.47 -26.64 28.95
C CYS A 10 -11.07 -26.61 29.58
N ALA A 11 -10.30 -27.67 29.37
CA ALA A 11 -8.91 -27.74 29.79
C ALA A 11 -8.09 -26.59 29.20
N PRO A 12 -7.10 -26.04 29.94
CA PRO A 12 -6.23 -24.99 29.43
C PRO A 12 -5.43 -25.50 28.22
N ARG A 13 -5.37 -24.69 27.15
CA ARG A 13 -4.58 -25.02 25.95
C ARG A 13 -3.11 -25.23 26.33
N PRO A 14 -2.46 -26.32 25.87
CA PRO A 14 -1.02 -26.45 26.03
C PRO A 14 -0.32 -25.29 25.31
N LYS A 15 0.68 -24.71 25.99
CA LYS A 15 1.49 -23.62 25.44
C LYS A 15 2.18 -24.10 24.15
N PRO A 16 2.29 -23.26 23.10
CA PRO A 16 2.98 -23.66 21.88
C PRO A 16 4.44 -24.00 22.21
N ASN A 17 4.87 -25.16 21.74
CA ASN A 17 6.23 -25.64 21.91
C ASN A 17 7.20 -24.69 21.17
N HIS A 18 8.10 -24.02 21.90
CA HIS A 18 9.03 -23.01 21.36
C HIS A 18 10.18 -23.63 20.53
N GLU A 19 10.12 -24.92 20.19
CA GLU A 19 11.22 -25.69 19.63
C GLU A 19 11.36 -25.67 18.09
N ILE A 20 10.62 -24.82 17.38
CA ILE A 20 10.83 -24.61 15.93
C ILE A 20 11.21 -23.15 15.64
N TYR A 21 12.26 -22.68 16.31
CA TYR A 21 13.12 -21.64 15.77
C TYR A 21 14.42 -22.30 15.34
N GLU A 22 14.41 -23.00 14.21
CA GLU A 22 15.66 -23.34 13.54
C GLU A 22 16.40 -22.03 13.22
N LYS A 23 17.52 -21.82 13.93
CA LYS A 23 18.47 -20.75 13.68
C LYS A 23 18.77 -20.70 12.19
N ARG A 24 18.52 -19.54 11.55
CA ARG A 24 18.96 -19.20 10.20
C ARG A 24 20.37 -19.76 9.95
N ARG A 25 20.48 -20.71 9.01
CA ARG A 25 21.77 -21.29 8.60
C ARG A 25 22.69 -20.15 8.15
N LYS A 26 23.91 -20.10 8.70
CA LYS A 26 24.97 -19.19 8.25
C LYS A 26 25.25 -19.47 6.77
N ARG A 27 25.42 -18.41 5.97
CA ARG A 27 25.74 -18.52 4.53
C ARG A 27 27.00 -19.38 4.37
N GLY A 28 26.95 -20.32 3.43
CA GLY A 28 28.06 -21.22 3.15
C GLY A 28 29.30 -20.50 2.61
N PRO A 29 30.43 -21.21 2.45
CA PRO A 29 31.68 -20.64 1.97
C PRO A 29 31.50 -20.04 0.57
N THR A 30 31.90 -18.79 0.39
CA THR A 30 31.94 -18.14 -0.92
C THR A 30 32.99 -18.79 -1.82
N THR A 31 32.58 -19.31 -2.96
CA THR A 31 33.48 -19.70 -4.05
C THR A 31 34.32 -18.50 -4.49
N LYS A 32 35.63 -18.67 -4.62
CA LYS A 32 36.54 -17.63 -5.10
C LYS A 32 36.28 -17.41 -6.60
N THR A 33 35.50 -16.38 -6.92
CA THR A 33 35.35 -15.87 -8.29
C THR A 33 36.54 -14.97 -8.64
N HIS A 34 36.82 -14.82 -9.95
CA HIS A 34 37.88 -13.93 -10.43
C HIS A 34 37.55 -12.47 -10.07
N ARG A 35 38.59 -11.67 -9.80
CA ARG A 35 38.47 -10.24 -9.47
C ARG A 35 37.98 -9.48 -10.71
N THR A 36 36.70 -9.16 -10.76
CA THR A 36 36.13 -8.27 -11.78
C THR A 36 36.35 -6.81 -11.35
N ALA A 37 36.82 -5.95 -12.26
CA ALA A 37 36.94 -4.51 -12.04
C ALA A 37 35.60 -3.75 -12.11
N ALA A 38 34.48 -4.48 -12.19
CA ALA A 38 33.15 -3.89 -12.20
C ALA A 38 32.87 -3.25 -10.83
N VAL A 39 33.02 -1.93 -10.79
CA VAL A 39 32.52 -1.11 -9.69
C VAL A 39 31.01 -1.30 -9.66
N THR A 40 30.50 -1.87 -8.57
CA THR A 40 29.08 -1.73 -8.26
C THR A 40 28.83 -0.24 -8.09
N THR A 41 28.21 0.40 -9.08
CA THR A 41 27.75 1.77 -8.96
C THR A 41 26.93 1.85 -7.69
N ASP A 42 27.43 2.60 -6.71
CA ASP A 42 26.74 2.87 -5.44
C ASP A 42 25.29 3.20 -5.76
N SER A 43 24.39 2.27 -5.43
CA SER A 43 23.05 2.35 -5.99
C SER A 43 22.34 3.51 -5.32
N GLU A 44 22.09 4.58 -6.07
CA GLU A 44 20.88 5.37 -5.91
C GLU A 44 19.73 4.35 -5.85
N LYS A 45 19.28 4.02 -4.63
CA LYS A 45 18.39 2.88 -4.39
C LYS A 45 17.15 3.08 -5.25
N LYS A 46 16.88 2.11 -6.12
CA LYS A 46 15.68 2.10 -6.97
C LYS A 46 14.46 2.35 -6.09
N LYS A 47 13.85 3.53 -6.21
CA LYS A 47 12.60 3.86 -5.54
C LYS A 47 11.46 3.33 -6.40
N ASN A 48 10.42 2.79 -5.76
CA ASN A 48 9.23 2.37 -6.48
C ASN A 48 8.54 3.61 -7.10
N LEU A 49 8.17 3.52 -8.38
CA LEU A 49 7.40 4.58 -9.03
C LEU A 49 6.01 4.69 -8.40
N THR A 50 5.61 5.93 -8.10
CA THR A 50 4.23 6.26 -7.72
C THR A 50 3.32 6.16 -8.94
N LEU A 51 2.01 6.00 -8.71
CA LEU A 51 1.01 6.01 -9.78
C LEU A 51 1.08 7.30 -10.60
N GLY A 52 1.25 8.45 -9.94
CA GLY A 52 1.42 9.74 -10.61
C GLY A 52 2.61 9.75 -11.57
N ASN A 53 3.76 9.22 -11.14
CA ASN A 53 4.94 9.12 -12.01
C ASN A 53 4.68 8.20 -13.21
N LYS A 54 3.97 7.07 -13.00
CA LYS A 54 3.59 6.16 -14.09
C LYS A 54 2.66 6.83 -15.10
N LEU A 55 1.68 7.61 -14.64
CA LEU A 55 0.77 8.34 -15.52
C LEU A 55 1.49 9.43 -16.31
N GLN A 56 2.45 10.14 -15.70
CA GLN A 56 3.29 11.11 -16.42
C GLN A 56 4.12 10.44 -17.53
N ILE A 57 4.65 9.23 -17.28
CA ILE A 57 5.36 8.45 -18.30
C ILE A 57 4.41 8.09 -19.45
N ILE A 58 3.20 7.62 -19.13
CA ILE A 58 2.17 7.30 -20.15
C ILE A 58 1.83 8.53 -20.98
N GLN A 59 1.60 9.68 -20.34
CA GLN A 59 1.32 10.94 -21.03
C GLN A 59 2.49 11.33 -21.96
N TYR A 60 3.72 11.29 -21.46
CA TYR A 60 4.91 11.60 -22.25
C TYR A 60 5.04 10.69 -23.49
N MET A 61 4.75 9.39 -23.35
CA MET A 61 4.77 8.46 -24.47
C MET A 61 3.67 8.74 -25.50
N ASN A 62 2.48 9.17 -25.08
CA ASN A 62 1.42 9.57 -25.99
C ASN A 62 1.79 10.85 -26.76
N ASP A 63 2.45 11.80 -26.09
CA ASP A 63 2.90 13.06 -26.69
C ASP A 63 4.09 12.86 -27.66
N HIS A 64 4.88 11.79 -27.46
CA HIS A 64 6.08 11.49 -28.24
C HIS A 64 6.06 10.05 -28.81
N PRO A 65 5.18 9.74 -29.77
CA PRO A 65 5.02 8.39 -30.31
C PRO A 65 6.26 7.85 -31.04
N THR A 66 7.16 8.74 -31.47
CA THR A 66 8.42 8.39 -32.15
C THR A 66 9.57 8.11 -31.19
N SER A 67 9.43 8.41 -29.90
CA SER A 67 10.48 8.20 -28.93
C SER A 67 10.63 6.73 -28.58
N THR A 68 11.87 6.25 -28.60
CA THR A 68 12.20 4.91 -28.11
C THR A 68 12.09 4.86 -26.58
N GLN A 69 11.80 3.68 -26.03
CA GLN A 69 11.71 3.49 -24.58
C GLN A 69 13.01 3.90 -23.86
N GLN A 70 14.17 3.70 -24.49
CA GLN A 70 15.45 4.13 -23.92
C GLN A 70 15.53 5.67 -23.81
N GLN A 71 15.14 6.39 -24.86
CA GLN A 71 15.09 7.86 -24.82
C GLN A 71 14.12 8.39 -23.75
N VAL A 72 13.01 7.69 -23.53
CA VAL A 72 12.07 8.01 -22.44
C VAL A 72 12.76 7.82 -21.08
N CYS A 73 13.47 6.70 -20.86
CA CYS A 73 14.25 6.50 -19.62
C CYS A 73 15.28 7.62 -19.42
N ASP A 74 16.03 7.97 -20.46
CA ASP A 74 17.09 8.98 -20.40
C ASP A 74 16.51 10.38 -20.09
N TYR A 75 15.36 10.72 -20.68
CA TYR A 75 14.62 11.95 -20.38
C TYR A 75 14.23 12.03 -18.90
N PHE A 76 13.58 11.00 -18.34
CA PHE A 76 13.15 11.00 -16.94
C PHE A 76 14.32 10.87 -15.93
N CYS A 77 15.46 10.34 -16.38
CA CYS A 77 16.70 10.31 -15.60
C CYS A 77 17.43 11.67 -15.60
N THR A 78 17.24 12.51 -16.61
CA THR A 78 17.90 13.83 -16.70
C THR A 78 17.02 14.99 -16.25
N ARG A 79 15.70 14.77 -16.20
CA ARG A 79 14.70 15.75 -15.74
C ARG A 79 14.94 16.16 -14.29
N SER A 80 15.06 17.47 -14.06
CA SER A 80 15.27 18.10 -12.75
C SER A 80 14.06 18.87 -12.24
N ASP A 81 12.89 18.68 -12.86
CA ASP A 81 11.68 19.43 -12.56
C ASP A 81 11.28 19.37 -11.08
N SER A 82 10.83 20.54 -10.59
CA SER A 82 10.41 20.81 -9.21
C SER A 82 9.25 19.94 -8.70
N LEU A 83 8.48 19.30 -9.59
CA LEU A 83 7.31 18.48 -9.24
C LEU A 83 7.58 16.98 -9.10
N GLY A 84 8.66 16.44 -9.68
CA GLY A 84 8.82 14.99 -9.85
C GLY A 84 10.20 14.43 -9.57
N GLY A 85 11.23 15.29 -9.54
CA GLY A 85 12.62 14.87 -9.35
C GLY A 85 13.12 13.86 -10.38
N LYS A 86 14.37 13.44 -10.18
CA LYS A 86 15.05 12.45 -11.01
C LYS A 86 14.44 11.07 -10.80
N LEU A 87 13.96 10.42 -11.87
CA LEU A 87 13.38 9.08 -11.82
C LEU A 87 14.34 8.06 -12.40
N PHE A 88 14.58 6.98 -11.64
CA PHE A 88 15.45 5.89 -12.03
C PHE A 88 14.65 4.62 -12.29
N PHE A 89 14.58 4.21 -13.54
CA PHE A 89 13.95 2.96 -13.94
C PHE A 89 14.55 2.44 -15.25
N ASN A 90 14.23 1.19 -15.57
CA ASN A 90 14.76 0.52 -16.74
C ASN A 90 13.70 0.49 -17.85
N GLN A 91 14.15 0.23 -19.08
CA GLN A 91 13.28 0.04 -20.24
C GLN A 91 12.13 -0.95 -19.99
N SER A 92 12.42 -2.07 -19.30
CA SER A 92 11.40 -3.08 -18.97
C SER A 92 10.26 -2.51 -18.12
N THR A 93 10.55 -1.54 -17.24
CA THR A 93 9.54 -0.86 -16.43
C THR A 93 8.56 -0.08 -17.29
N ILE A 94 9.03 0.58 -18.36
CA ILE A 94 8.13 1.27 -19.31
C ILE A 94 7.20 0.27 -19.99
N SER A 95 7.75 -0.86 -20.47
CA SER A 95 6.95 -1.90 -21.12
C SER A 95 5.82 -2.41 -20.19
N HIS A 96 6.14 -2.69 -18.93
CA HIS A 96 5.13 -3.09 -17.94
C HIS A 96 4.09 -2.00 -17.67
N ILE A 97 4.51 -0.73 -17.53
CA ILE A 97 3.59 0.40 -17.33
C ILE A 97 2.64 0.53 -18.52
N TRP A 98 3.14 0.34 -19.73
CA TRP A 98 2.34 0.47 -20.95
C TRP A 98 1.28 -0.62 -21.07
N VAL A 99 1.64 -1.87 -20.74
CA VAL A 99 0.68 -2.99 -20.71
C VAL A 99 -0.43 -2.74 -19.68
N GLN A 100 -0.10 -2.13 -18.54
CA GLN A 100 -1.04 -1.85 -17.44
C GLN A 100 -1.72 -0.48 -17.55
N LYS A 101 -1.61 0.24 -18.68
CA LYS A 101 -2.04 1.64 -18.76
C LYS A 101 -3.51 1.87 -18.39
N GLU A 102 -4.40 0.97 -18.82
CA GLU A 102 -5.84 1.08 -18.59
C GLU A 102 -6.16 0.89 -17.10
N GLU A 103 -5.61 -0.16 -16.48
CA GLU A 103 -5.72 -0.40 -15.05
C GLU A 103 -5.19 0.77 -14.22
N LEU A 104 -4.06 1.38 -14.63
CA LEU A 104 -3.49 2.53 -13.94
C LEU A 104 -4.37 3.78 -14.03
N LEU A 105 -5.04 4.00 -15.17
CA LEU A 105 -5.98 5.12 -15.36
C LEU A 105 -7.26 4.92 -14.56
N GLU A 106 -7.87 3.73 -14.60
CA GLU A 106 -9.04 3.40 -13.79
C GLU A 106 -8.72 3.60 -12.30
N ARG A 107 -7.56 3.12 -11.88
CA ARG A 107 -7.10 3.24 -10.50
C ARG A 107 -6.85 4.67 -10.05
N ALA A 108 -6.49 5.57 -10.97
CA ALA A 108 -6.35 6.99 -10.64
C ALA A 108 -7.69 7.62 -10.23
N THR A 109 -8.81 7.08 -10.74
CA THR A 109 -10.15 7.58 -10.43
C THR A 109 -10.78 6.92 -9.20
N SER A 110 -10.32 5.73 -8.80
CA SER A 110 -10.98 4.93 -7.77
C SER A 110 -10.71 5.37 -6.32
N ILE A 111 -9.56 5.99 -6.05
CA ILE A 111 -9.13 6.39 -4.70
C ILE A 111 -8.62 7.83 -4.72
N LEU A 112 -9.02 8.64 -3.73
CA LEU A 112 -8.68 10.07 -3.64
C LEU A 112 -7.17 10.35 -3.62
N ASN A 113 -6.37 9.48 -2.99
CA ASN A 113 -4.92 9.61 -2.91
C ASN A 113 -4.17 8.64 -3.85
N ALA A 114 -4.83 8.13 -4.89
CA ALA A 114 -4.25 7.12 -5.77
C ALA A 114 -2.89 7.52 -6.36
N LEU A 115 -2.72 8.80 -6.71
CA LEU A 115 -1.52 9.32 -7.39
C LEU A 115 -0.23 9.20 -6.57
N SER A 116 -0.30 9.35 -5.25
CA SER A 116 0.88 9.26 -4.38
C SER A 116 1.28 7.80 -4.07
N MET A 117 0.39 6.84 -4.35
CA MET A 117 0.57 5.45 -3.98
C MET A 117 1.44 4.70 -5.00
N THR A 118 2.31 3.82 -4.50
CA THR A 118 3.15 2.96 -5.35
C THR A 118 2.47 1.65 -5.73
N HIS A 119 1.66 1.09 -4.83
CA HIS A 119 0.99 -0.21 -4.96
C HIS A 119 -0.51 -0.09 -4.72
N ALA A 120 -1.29 -1.01 -5.29
CA ALA A 120 -2.72 -1.14 -5.06
C ALA A 120 -2.95 -1.44 -3.59
N CYS A 121 -3.47 -0.47 -2.85
CA CYS A 121 -4.15 -0.80 -1.61
C CYS A 121 -5.54 -1.25 -2.01
N VAL A 122 -5.79 -2.53 -1.80
CA VAL A 122 -7.15 -3.05 -1.73
C VAL A 122 -7.74 -2.53 -0.43
N VAL A 123 -8.19 -1.28 -0.42
CA VAL A 123 -9.18 -0.85 0.57
C VAL A 123 -10.49 -1.41 0.05
N THR A 124 -11.01 -2.43 0.71
CA THR A 124 -11.92 -3.39 0.08
C THR A 124 -13.24 -2.83 -0.41
N ASN A 125 -13.57 -1.59 -0.03
CA ASN A 125 -14.68 -0.89 -0.66
C ASN A 125 -14.44 0.63 -0.65
N SER A 126 -14.32 1.24 -1.83
CA SER A 126 -14.14 2.69 -1.98
C SER A 126 -15.31 3.48 -1.36
N ASN A 127 -16.52 2.92 -1.35
CA ASN A 127 -17.69 3.57 -0.73
C ASN A 127 -17.57 3.63 0.80
N VAL A 128 -17.05 2.57 1.44
CA VAL A 128 -16.80 2.56 2.88
C VAL A 128 -15.70 3.58 3.22
N ASP A 129 -14.64 3.62 2.42
CA ASP A 129 -13.49 4.50 2.63
C ASP A 129 -13.87 5.98 2.48
N THR A 130 -14.63 6.32 1.43
CA THR A 130 -15.15 7.68 1.20
C THR A 130 -16.15 8.10 2.26
N ALA A 131 -17.09 7.22 2.66
CA ALA A 131 -18.02 7.52 3.75
C ALA A 131 -17.30 7.75 5.08
N LEU A 132 -16.27 6.94 5.38
CA LEU A 132 -15.45 7.10 6.57
C LEU A 132 -14.67 8.42 6.53
N PHE A 133 -14.07 8.78 5.39
CA PHE A 133 -13.39 10.06 5.21
C PHE A 133 -14.34 11.26 5.38
N CYS A 134 -15.52 11.23 4.76
CA CYS A 134 -16.55 12.25 4.93
C CYS A 134 -16.97 12.39 6.39
N TRP A 135 -17.14 11.28 7.11
CA TRP A 135 -17.45 11.28 8.53
C TRP A 135 -16.33 11.91 9.37
N VAL A 136 -15.06 11.57 9.13
CA VAL A 136 -13.93 12.19 9.85
C VAL A 136 -13.84 13.67 9.56
N LYS A 137 -14.03 14.09 8.30
CA LYS A 137 -14.02 15.50 7.93
C LYS A 137 -15.12 16.27 8.65
N TYR A 138 -16.34 15.73 8.68
CA TYR A 138 -17.46 16.28 9.44
C TYR A 138 -17.15 16.35 10.94
N PHE A 139 -16.61 15.28 11.51
CA PHE A 139 -16.28 15.19 12.94
C PHE A 139 -15.21 16.21 13.34
N ASN A 140 -14.14 16.33 12.56
CA ASN A 140 -13.06 17.29 12.80
C ASN A 140 -13.53 18.74 12.61
N LEU A 141 -14.39 19.01 11.62
CA LEU A 141 -14.85 20.38 11.32
C LEU A 141 -15.95 20.87 12.27
N GLU A 142 -16.95 20.03 12.58
CA GLU A 142 -18.09 20.45 13.40
C GLU A 142 -17.87 20.26 14.89
N LYS A 143 -17.15 19.21 15.31
CA LYS A 143 -16.89 18.96 16.73
C LYS A 143 -15.53 19.46 17.20
N GLY A 144 -14.59 19.72 16.28
CA GLY A 144 -13.23 20.13 16.63
C GLY A 144 -12.43 19.06 17.38
N GLU A 145 -12.96 17.82 17.45
CA GLU A 145 -12.33 16.69 18.13
C GLU A 145 -11.63 15.79 17.12
N VAL A 146 -10.50 15.21 17.54
CA VAL A 146 -9.75 14.25 16.73
C VAL A 146 -10.32 12.85 16.94
N ALA A 147 -10.73 12.19 15.86
CA ALA A 147 -11.22 10.82 15.93
C ALA A 147 -10.14 9.86 16.46
N SER A 148 -10.47 9.09 17.51
CA SER A 148 -9.62 8.00 18.01
C SER A 148 -9.72 6.77 17.11
N GLY A 149 -8.66 5.96 17.03
CA GLY A 149 -8.64 4.74 16.23
C GLY A 149 -9.74 3.73 16.55
N LEU A 150 -10.20 3.66 17.80
CA LEU A 150 -11.33 2.82 18.19
C LEU A 150 -12.65 3.33 17.58
N MET A 151 -12.83 4.65 17.48
CA MET A 151 -14.01 5.24 16.84
C MET A 151 -13.99 4.98 15.33
N LEU A 152 -12.82 5.06 14.69
CA LEU A 152 -12.65 4.73 13.28
C LEU A 152 -13.01 3.27 12.99
N GLN A 153 -12.60 2.35 13.86
CA GLN A 153 -12.97 0.93 13.77
C GLN A 153 -14.48 0.74 13.89
N ALA A 154 -15.10 1.29 14.93
CA ALA A 154 -16.55 1.16 15.13
C ALA A 154 -17.35 1.77 13.96
N LYS A 155 -16.93 2.94 13.46
CA LYS A 155 -17.60 3.59 12.31
C LYS A 155 -17.40 2.86 11.01
N ARG A 156 -16.23 2.26 10.79
CA ARG A 156 -16.02 1.41 9.63
C ARG A 156 -16.93 0.20 9.64
N THR A 157 -17.04 -0.51 10.77
CA THR A 157 -17.98 -1.65 10.90
C THR A 157 -19.42 -1.23 10.62
N TYR A 158 -19.82 -0.04 11.10
CA TYR A 158 -21.13 0.53 10.78
C TYR A 158 -21.31 0.72 9.27
N PHE A 159 -20.34 1.32 8.57
CA PHE A 159 -20.42 1.50 7.11
C PHE A 159 -20.36 0.18 6.34
N GLU A 160 -19.52 -0.78 6.73
CA GLU A 160 -19.45 -2.10 6.12
C GLU A 160 -20.79 -2.84 6.20
N ASN A 161 -21.52 -2.68 7.31
CA ASN A 161 -22.89 -3.20 7.44
C ASN A 161 -23.89 -2.43 6.57
N GLN A 162 -23.81 -1.09 6.51
CA GLN A 162 -24.71 -0.28 5.67
C GLN A 162 -24.53 -0.56 4.18
N PHE A 163 -23.29 -0.78 3.73
CA PHE A 163 -22.96 -1.09 2.34
C PHE A 163 -23.04 -2.59 2.01
N ASN A 164 -23.49 -3.43 2.96
CA ASN A 164 -23.60 -4.89 2.79
C ASN A 164 -22.29 -5.54 2.30
N VAL A 165 -21.14 -5.09 2.79
CA VAL A 165 -19.84 -5.65 2.41
C VAL A 165 -19.71 -7.05 3.01
N PRO A 166 -19.48 -8.08 2.18
CA PRO A 166 -19.43 -9.45 2.65
C PRO A 166 -18.19 -9.67 3.53
N GLU A 167 -18.30 -10.54 4.54
CA GLU A 167 -17.30 -10.69 5.60
C GLU A 167 -15.90 -11.06 5.08
N ASN A 168 -15.84 -11.81 3.97
CA ASN A 168 -14.60 -12.20 3.28
C ASN A 168 -13.84 -11.01 2.67
N GLU A 169 -14.52 -9.89 2.44
CA GLU A 169 -13.94 -8.65 1.93
C GLU A 169 -13.60 -7.67 3.07
N ARG A 170 -13.96 -7.95 4.33
CA ARG A 170 -13.68 -7.02 5.41
C ARG A 170 -12.21 -7.06 5.83
N LEU A 171 -11.62 -5.89 6.05
CA LEU A 171 -10.26 -5.82 6.60
C LEU A 171 -10.31 -6.19 8.07
N GLN A 172 -9.72 -7.33 8.42
CA GLN A 172 -9.67 -7.83 9.78
C GLN A 172 -8.56 -7.11 10.58
N GLY A 173 -8.92 -6.62 11.77
CA GLY A 173 -7.99 -6.03 12.74
C GLY A 173 -7.71 -4.53 12.58
N PRO A 174 -6.94 -3.92 13.51
CA PRO A 174 -6.74 -2.47 13.60
C PRO A 174 -5.64 -1.91 12.67
N GLY A 175 -4.89 -2.77 11.98
CA GLY A 175 -3.69 -2.37 11.23
C GLY A 175 -3.94 -1.40 10.06
N TRP A 176 -5.18 -1.30 9.59
CA TRP A 176 -5.55 -0.38 8.51
C TRP A 176 -5.70 1.06 9.00
N VAL A 177 -5.94 1.31 10.28
CA VAL A 177 -6.22 2.65 10.83
C VAL A 177 -5.06 3.60 10.57
N GLN A 178 -3.83 3.17 10.87
CA GLN A 178 -2.64 3.99 10.62
C GLN A 178 -2.44 4.29 9.12
N SER A 179 -2.70 3.31 8.26
CA SER A 179 -2.61 3.48 6.81
C SER A 179 -3.67 4.46 6.29
N PHE A 180 -4.89 4.40 6.84
CA PHE A 180 -5.98 5.32 6.53
C PHE A 180 -5.67 6.75 6.98
N CYS A 181 -5.24 6.94 8.23
CA CYS A 181 -4.86 8.25 8.75
C CYS A 181 -3.72 8.86 7.91
N LYS A 182 -2.72 8.06 7.53
CA LYS A 182 -1.63 8.49 6.65
C LYS A 182 -2.10 8.84 5.23
N ALA A 183 -3.00 8.04 4.66
CA ALA A 183 -3.52 8.25 3.31
C ALA A 183 -4.33 9.54 3.20
N TYR A 184 -5.10 9.88 4.24
CA TYR A 184 -5.96 11.06 4.26
C TYR A 184 -5.37 12.26 5.01
N ASN A 185 -4.12 12.16 5.45
CA ASN A 185 -3.43 13.17 6.25
C ASN A 185 -4.24 13.60 7.49
N ILE A 186 -4.88 12.62 8.14
CA ILE A 186 -5.68 12.80 9.35
C ILE A 186 -4.75 12.61 10.54
N SER A 187 -4.79 13.55 11.49
CA SER A 187 -4.14 13.40 12.80
C SER A 187 -4.96 12.43 13.65
N GLU A 188 -4.36 11.43 14.28
CA GLU A 188 -5.03 10.54 15.23
C GLU A 188 -4.52 10.84 16.64
N LEU A 189 -5.42 10.87 17.62
CA LEU A 189 -5.07 10.98 19.04
C LEU A 189 -4.67 9.59 19.54
N ARG A 190 -3.40 9.42 19.88
CA ARG A 190 -2.80 8.14 20.29
C ARG A 190 -3.07 7.83 21.76
#